data_AF-A0A934DFS1-F1
#
_entry.id   AF-A0A934DFS1-F1
#
_cell.length_a   1.000
_cell.length_b   1.000
_cell.length_c   1.000
_cell.angle_alpha   90.00
_cell.angle_beta   90.00
_cell.angle_gamma   90.00
#
_symmetry.space_group_name_H-M   'P 1'
#
loop_
_entity.id
_entity.type
_entity.pdbx_description
1 polymer ?
#
loop_
_entity_poly.entity_id
_entity_poly.type
_entity_poly.pdbx_seq_one_letter_code
_entity_poly.pdbx_strand_id
1 'polypeptide(L)'
;MPLKLKKNQVQLGLFGASPECPDIRNLPCIVDPQGKIEVWAPGSVYQPLLLTPGGGVSAGPGALDENEERFVRHLIKRLYPTGDHPKSEKTPLIWQGREVWFKRNIEKDPHSFRLRVDDSDWFYPDFIIWILDRKTRTQTFGFVDPKGLAIGAAGGWSDFKIVSTIYMPHVVDLQLGEQGESLEYEGEEWTFRVRGVMLSTSSLESLTAHAKFKVRNETGNGVAPTEDDFRRARIVFQRNDVGYIDSVLDLLMQDTEMDRIVAAAARLHHAPDSFEYDDEVSYDLALRLDESEQSETDFVGSLLEDYLKPDGAGKLGGCVQRRRRGYLLDYAKEGVLGLGAEKASSVRDNPNPCEELWKRKLAPRITNR
;
A
#
# COMPACT_ATOMS: atom_id res chain seq x y z
N MET A 1 -13.93 41.88 -44.30
CA MET A 1 -14.35 40.49 -44.00
C MET A 1 -14.30 40.32 -42.48
N PRO A 2 -15.40 39.96 -41.79
CA PRO A 2 -15.36 39.75 -40.35
C PRO A 2 -14.80 38.37 -40.02
N LEU A 3 -13.93 38.31 -39.00
CA LEU A 3 -13.40 37.09 -38.39
C LEU A 3 -14.56 36.24 -37.84
N LYS A 4 -14.70 35.00 -38.33
CA LYS A 4 -15.61 34.01 -37.75
C LYS A 4 -15.12 33.64 -36.35
N LEU A 5 -15.86 34.05 -35.33
CA LEU A 5 -15.79 33.46 -34.00
C LEU A 5 -16.01 31.94 -34.12
N LYS A 6 -15.02 31.16 -33.69
CA LYS A 6 -15.17 29.71 -33.55
C LYS A 6 -16.33 29.46 -32.59
N LYS A 7 -17.35 28.73 -33.05
CA LYS A 7 -18.42 28.22 -32.17
C LYS A 7 -17.76 27.39 -31.07
N ASN A 8 -17.95 27.79 -29.82
CA ASN A 8 -17.67 26.92 -28.68
C ASN A 8 -18.49 25.63 -28.86
N GLN A 9 -17.80 24.51 -28.99
CA GLN A 9 -18.47 23.21 -28.94
C GLN A 9 -18.97 23.02 -27.51
N VAL A 10 -20.29 23.00 -27.36
CA VAL A 10 -20.96 22.65 -26.10
C VAL A 10 -20.90 21.13 -25.96
N GLN A 11 -20.28 20.66 -24.88
CA GLN A 11 -20.25 19.26 -24.54
C GLN A 11 -21.55 18.86 -23.85
N LEU A 12 -22.29 17.93 -24.46
CA LEU A 12 -23.44 17.29 -23.84
C LEU A 12 -22.93 16.26 -22.82
N GLY A 13 -23.52 16.23 -21.63
CA GLY A 13 -23.22 15.25 -20.61
C GLY A 13 -23.68 13.85 -21.05
N LEU A 14 -23.03 12.81 -20.54
CA LEU A 14 -23.29 11.42 -20.90
C LEU A 14 -24.74 10.95 -20.60
N PHE A 15 -25.50 11.73 -19.82
CA PHE A 15 -26.90 11.43 -19.46
C PHE A 15 -27.87 12.64 -19.48
N GLY A 16 -27.53 13.75 -20.15
CA GLY A 16 -28.42 14.91 -20.23
C GLY A 16 -27.70 16.26 -20.36
N ALA A 17 -28.48 17.34 -20.31
CA ALA A 17 -27.99 18.71 -20.50
C ALA A 17 -26.99 19.09 -19.39
N SER A 18 -25.76 19.40 -19.79
CA SER A 18 -24.68 19.86 -18.91
C SER A 18 -25.06 21.19 -18.25
N PRO A 19 -24.97 21.33 -16.91
CA PRO A 19 -25.10 22.62 -16.26
C PRO A 19 -23.85 23.47 -16.54
N GLU A 20 -24.04 24.64 -17.13
CA GLU A 20 -22.95 25.59 -17.39
C GLU A 20 -22.55 26.33 -16.09
N CYS A 21 -21.30 26.17 -15.66
CA CYS A 21 -20.71 27.02 -14.63
C CYS A 21 -19.29 27.46 -15.06
N PRO A 22 -19.03 28.77 -15.21
CA PRO A 22 -17.82 29.28 -15.85
C PRO A 22 -16.50 28.94 -15.12
N ASP A 23 -16.53 28.72 -13.80
CA ASP A 23 -15.32 28.45 -12.98
C ASP A 23 -15.10 26.95 -12.67
N ILE A 24 -15.95 26.06 -13.19
CA ILE A 24 -15.92 24.59 -12.94
C ILE A 24 -15.65 23.82 -14.24
N ARG A 25 -15.40 24.55 -15.35
CA ARG A 25 -15.05 23.96 -16.64
C ARG A 25 -13.80 23.11 -16.41
N ASN A 26 -13.94 21.78 -16.49
CA ASN A 26 -12.91 20.73 -16.38
C ASN A 26 -12.93 19.85 -15.12
N LEU A 27 -13.76 20.11 -14.10
CA LEU A 27 -13.91 19.12 -13.02
C LEU A 27 -14.77 17.92 -13.43
N PRO A 28 -14.34 16.67 -13.18
CA PRO A 28 -15.19 15.50 -13.33
C PRO A 28 -16.44 15.59 -12.44
N CYS A 29 -17.57 15.16 -13.00
CA CYS A 29 -18.86 15.14 -12.34
C CYS A 29 -19.33 13.70 -12.17
N ILE A 30 -19.73 13.33 -10.96
CA ILE A 30 -20.38 12.05 -10.67
C ILE A 30 -21.87 12.34 -10.48
N VAL A 31 -22.71 11.62 -11.22
CA VAL A 31 -24.16 11.80 -11.23
C VAL A 31 -24.86 10.57 -10.65
N ASP A 32 -26.01 10.77 -10.04
CA ASP A 32 -26.89 9.68 -9.62
C ASP A 32 -27.61 9.05 -10.84
N PRO A 33 -28.29 7.90 -10.67
CA PRO A 33 -29.03 7.25 -11.76
C PRO A 33 -30.15 8.11 -12.37
N GLN A 34 -30.58 9.18 -11.70
CA GLN A 34 -31.58 10.13 -12.18
C GLN A 34 -30.95 11.29 -12.97
N GLY A 35 -29.63 11.29 -13.15
CA GLY A 35 -28.88 12.30 -13.88
C GLY A 35 -28.63 13.57 -13.07
N LYS A 36 -28.93 13.58 -11.78
CA LYS A 36 -28.64 14.71 -10.90
C LYS A 36 -27.19 14.62 -10.44
N ILE A 37 -26.52 15.77 -10.38
CA ILE A 37 -25.16 15.86 -9.88
C ILE A 37 -25.11 15.42 -8.41
N GLU A 38 -24.27 14.44 -8.14
CA GLU A 38 -24.05 13.88 -6.81
C GLU A 38 -22.81 14.50 -6.15
N VAL A 39 -21.66 14.54 -6.84
CA VAL A 39 -20.45 15.21 -6.37
C VAL A 39 -19.63 15.79 -7.54
N TRP A 40 -18.85 16.84 -7.25
CA TRP A 40 -17.76 17.27 -8.12
C TRP A 40 -16.44 16.72 -7.56
N ALA A 41 -15.68 16.02 -8.40
CA ALA A 41 -14.37 15.52 -8.02
C ALA A 41 -13.31 16.56 -8.40
N PRO A 42 -12.40 16.96 -7.49
CA PRO A 42 -11.20 17.68 -7.86
C PRO A 42 -10.39 16.84 -8.85
N GLY A 43 -9.78 17.48 -9.84
CA GLY A 43 -8.91 16.80 -10.78
C GLY A 43 -7.61 17.59 -10.98
N SER A 44 -6.50 16.88 -11.09
CA SER A 44 -5.45 17.27 -12.01
C SER A 44 -5.32 16.13 -13.03
N VAL A 45 -5.57 16.44 -14.30
CA VAL A 45 -5.50 15.55 -15.49
C VAL A 45 -6.83 14.83 -15.89
N TYR A 46 -7.56 15.52 -16.77
CA TYR A 46 -8.52 15.08 -17.81
C TYR A 46 -9.93 14.56 -17.48
N GLN A 47 -10.84 15.04 -18.34
CA GLN A 47 -12.24 14.68 -18.54
C GLN A 47 -12.33 13.42 -19.45
N PRO A 48 -13.13 12.39 -19.11
CA PRO A 48 -13.24 11.19 -19.94
C PRO A 48 -13.84 11.51 -21.32
N LEU A 49 -13.21 11.00 -22.38
CA LEU A 49 -13.75 11.09 -23.74
C LEU A 49 -14.99 10.20 -23.84
N LEU A 50 -16.14 10.83 -24.11
CA LEU A 50 -17.43 10.16 -24.26
C LEU A 50 -17.71 9.65 -25.68
N LEU A 51 -16.70 9.58 -26.54
CA LEU A 51 -16.88 9.19 -27.95
C LEU A 51 -15.86 8.14 -28.37
N THR A 52 -16.36 7.04 -28.93
CA THR A 52 -15.58 6.07 -29.70
C THR A 52 -14.95 6.80 -30.90
N PRO A 53 -13.62 6.82 -31.07
CA PRO A 53 -13.00 7.55 -32.18
C PRO A 53 -13.29 6.85 -33.50
N GLY A 54 -14.15 7.45 -34.32
CA GLY A 54 -14.11 7.23 -35.75
C GLY A 54 -12.91 7.97 -36.33
N GLY A 55 -11.81 7.24 -36.55
CA GLY A 55 -10.67 7.66 -37.38
C GLY A 55 -9.55 8.42 -36.65
N GLY A 56 -8.40 7.73 -36.46
CA GLY A 56 -7.13 8.33 -36.02
C GLY A 56 -7.01 8.45 -34.50
N VAL A 57 -6.57 7.37 -33.85
CA VAL A 57 -6.55 7.17 -32.41
C VAL A 57 -5.64 8.18 -31.68
N SER A 58 -6.25 9.06 -30.90
CA SER A 58 -5.68 9.64 -29.68
C SER A 58 -6.47 9.05 -28.52
N ALA A 59 -5.86 8.11 -27.78
CA ALA A 59 -6.48 7.44 -26.66
C ALA A 59 -6.43 8.38 -25.43
N GLY A 60 -7.56 8.97 -25.06
CA GLY A 60 -7.73 9.56 -23.73
C GLY A 60 -7.99 8.48 -22.67
N PRO A 61 -7.86 8.79 -21.37
CA PRO A 61 -8.16 7.83 -20.32
C PRO A 61 -9.63 7.39 -20.39
N GLY A 62 -9.88 6.10 -20.13
CA GLY A 62 -11.24 5.54 -20.07
C GLY A 62 -12.08 6.15 -18.95
N ALA A 63 -13.40 5.94 -19.00
CA ALA A 63 -14.30 6.30 -17.91
C ALA A 63 -13.87 5.62 -16.60
N LEU A 64 -14.24 6.21 -15.45
CA LEU A 64 -14.11 5.51 -14.17
C LEU A 64 -15.06 4.31 -14.18
N ASP A 65 -14.62 3.18 -13.64
CA ASP A 65 -15.51 2.08 -13.35
C ASP A 65 -16.37 2.36 -12.11
N GLU A 66 -17.34 1.48 -11.85
CA GLU A 66 -18.29 1.64 -10.73
C GLU A 66 -17.59 1.74 -9.36
N ASN A 67 -16.48 1.03 -9.17
CA ASN A 67 -15.77 0.98 -7.90
C ASN A 67 -14.85 2.20 -7.72
N GLU A 68 -14.16 2.61 -8.78
CA GLU A 68 -13.42 3.87 -8.85
C GLU A 68 -14.35 5.06 -8.56
N GLU A 69 -15.49 5.12 -9.24
CA GLU A 69 -16.50 6.18 -9.05
C GLU A 69 -17.01 6.20 -7.60
N ARG A 70 -17.35 5.02 -7.05
CA ARG A 70 -17.80 4.89 -5.66
C ARG A 70 -16.74 5.38 -4.68
N PHE A 71 -15.46 5.07 -4.91
CA PHE A 71 -14.38 5.56 -4.06
C PHE A 71 -14.28 7.08 -4.06
N VAL A 72 -14.22 7.70 -5.24
CA VAL A 72 -14.14 9.16 -5.39
C VAL A 72 -15.35 9.83 -4.72
N ARG A 73 -16.55 9.33 -5.00
CA ARG A 73 -17.80 9.80 -4.39
C ARG A 73 -17.77 9.73 -2.87
N HIS A 74 -17.37 8.60 -2.32
CA HIS A 74 -17.33 8.41 -0.87
C HIS A 74 -16.27 9.28 -0.21
N LEU A 75 -15.11 9.46 -0.84
CA LEU A 75 -14.06 10.36 -0.37
C LEU A 75 -14.60 11.80 -0.24
N ILE A 76 -15.20 12.34 -1.31
CA ILE A 76 -15.73 13.71 -1.30
C ILE A 76 -16.86 13.86 -0.27
N LYS A 77 -17.81 12.93 -0.23
CA LYS A 77 -18.90 12.96 0.75
C LYS A 77 -18.41 12.83 2.20
N ARG A 78 -17.34 12.06 2.43
CA ARG A 78 -16.77 11.91 3.77
C ARG A 78 -16.10 13.19 4.26
N LEU A 79 -15.40 13.89 3.36
CA LEU A 79 -14.68 15.13 3.67
C LEU A 79 -15.62 16.34 3.74
N TYR A 80 -16.65 16.37 2.88
CA TYR A 80 -17.60 17.47 2.76
C TYR A 80 -19.06 16.94 2.73
N PRO A 81 -19.59 16.47 3.86
CA PRO A 81 -20.94 15.88 3.93
C PRO A 81 -22.05 16.88 3.58
N THR A 82 -21.79 18.17 3.73
CA THR A 82 -22.67 19.29 3.36
C THR A 82 -22.62 19.66 1.88
N GLY A 83 -21.68 19.08 1.11
CA GLY A 83 -21.53 19.32 -0.34
C GLY A 83 -20.83 20.62 -0.72
N ASP A 84 -20.23 21.31 0.25
CA ASP A 84 -19.49 22.58 0.10
C ASP A 84 -18.00 22.38 -0.17
N HIS A 85 -17.63 21.28 -0.84
CA HIS A 85 -16.24 21.04 -1.25
C HIS A 85 -15.76 22.09 -2.26
N PRO A 86 -14.46 22.43 -2.23
CA PRO A 86 -13.83 23.25 -3.25
C PRO A 86 -14.08 22.69 -4.65
N LYS A 87 -14.45 23.59 -5.57
CA LYS A 87 -14.73 23.25 -6.98
C LYS A 87 -13.63 23.69 -7.94
N SER A 88 -12.51 24.17 -7.42
CA SER A 88 -11.35 24.53 -8.22
C SER A 88 -10.30 23.44 -8.13
N GLU A 89 -9.73 23.04 -9.26
CA GLU A 89 -8.54 22.18 -9.31
C GLU A 89 -7.31 22.78 -8.61
N LYS A 90 -7.32 24.08 -8.34
CA LYS A 90 -6.24 24.82 -7.68
C LYS A 90 -6.42 24.94 -6.17
N THR A 91 -7.50 24.37 -5.63
CA THR A 91 -7.81 24.45 -4.20
C THR A 91 -7.84 23.03 -3.63
N PRO A 92 -6.99 22.72 -2.63
CA PRO A 92 -6.97 21.40 -2.04
C PRO A 92 -8.27 21.13 -1.28
N LEU A 93 -8.62 19.85 -1.14
CA LEU A 93 -9.59 19.41 -0.15
C LEU A 93 -8.99 19.60 1.26
N ILE A 94 -9.84 19.74 2.28
CA ILE A 94 -9.39 19.93 3.66
C ILE A 94 -9.88 18.77 4.50
N TRP A 95 -8.97 18.14 5.24
CA TRP A 95 -9.26 17.05 6.15
C TRP A 95 -8.53 17.27 7.48
N GLN A 96 -9.28 17.52 8.56
CA GLN A 96 -8.71 17.76 9.90
C GLN A 96 -7.58 18.81 9.93
N GLY A 97 -7.71 19.88 9.12
CA GLY A 97 -6.70 20.94 9.02
C GLY A 97 -5.52 20.63 8.08
N ARG A 98 -5.56 19.51 7.35
CA ARG A 98 -4.56 19.12 6.34
C ARG A 98 -5.08 19.42 4.95
N GLU A 99 -4.18 19.77 4.04
CA GLU A 99 -4.48 19.91 2.62
C GLU A 99 -4.41 18.53 1.97
N VAL A 100 -5.41 18.18 1.17
CA VAL A 100 -5.51 16.91 0.45
C VAL A 100 -5.68 17.19 -1.04
N TRP A 101 -4.64 16.89 -1.79
CA TRP A 101 -4.63 16.95 -3.25
C TRP A 101 -4.96 15.56 -3.80
N PHE A 102 -5.97 15.50 -4.67
CA PHE A 102 -6.46 14.26 -5.23
C PHE A 102 -6.25 14.23 -6.74
N LYS A 103 -5.67 13.15 -7.25
CA LYS A 103 -5.33 13.00 -8.66
C LYS A 103 -5.57 11.56 -9.14
N ARG A 104 -6.06 11.40 -10.37
CA ARG A 104 -6.05 10.10 -11.06
C ARG A 104 -4.69 9.86 -11.69
N ASN A 105 -4.15 8.66 -11.54
CA ASN A 105 -2.90 8.22 -12.15
C ASN A 105 -3.21 7.42 -13.43
N ILE A 106 -2.58 7.78 -14.55
CA ILE A 106 -3.00 7.28 -15.86
C ILE A 106 -2.10 6.14 -16.30
N GLU A 107 -2.64 4.93 -16.41
CA GLU A 107 -1.85 3.80 -16.89
C GLU A 107 -1.19 4.09 -18.25
N LYS A 108 0.09 3.71 -18.40
CA LYS A 108 0.89 3.86 -19.64
C LYS A 108 1.20 5.29 -20.08
N ASP A 109 0.89 6.31 -19.29
CA ASP A 109 1.44 7.65 -19.49
C ASP A 109 2.90 7.73 -18.98
N PRO A 110 3.84 8.31 -19.74
CA PRO A 110 5.25 8.42 -19.31
C PRO A 110 5.48 9.17 -18.00
N HIS A 111 4.53 10.01 -17.59
CA HIS A 111 4.59 10.80 -16.35
C HIS A 111 3.78 10.18 -15.20
N SER A 112 3.26 8.98 -15.38
CA SER A 112 2.52 8.29 -14.32
C SER A 112 3.41 7.65 -13.28
N PHE A 113 2.91 7.67 -12.06
CA PHE A 113 3.53 6.96 -10.96
C PHE A 113 3.35 5.46 -11.17
N ARG A 114 4.44 4.72 -11.05
CA ARG A 114 4.43 3.26 -11.21
C ARG A 114 5.46 2.64 -10.31
N LEU A 115 5.15 1.45 -9.82
CA LEU A 115 5.99 0.66 -8.94
C LEU A 115 6.27 -0.68 -9.60
N ARG A 116 7.42 -1.25 -9.28
CA ARG A 116 7.78 -2.60 -9.68
C ARG A 116 8.61 -3.19 -8.56
N VAL A 117 8.26 -4.40 -8.16
CA VAL A 117 9.08 -5.24 -7.28
C VAL A 117 9.81 -6.19 -8.20
N ASP A 118 11.11 -6.46 -7.97
CA ASP A 118 11.89 -7.44 -8.72
C ASP A 118 11.68 -7.42 -10.26
N ASP A 119 11.47 -8.59 -10.87
CA ASP A 119 11.18 -8.77 -12.29
C ASP A 119 9.67 -8.84 -12.60
N SER A 120 8.79 -8.59 -11.62
CA SER A 120 7.33 -8.59 -11.80
C SER A 120 6.80 -7.54 -12.80
N ASP A 121 5.50 -7.53 -13.08
CA ASP A 121 4.90 -6.49 -13.94
C ASP A 121 4.87 -5.12 -13.26
N TRP A 122 4.77 -4.05 -14.07
CA TRP A 122 4.57 -2.71 -13.54
C TRP A 122 3.18 -2.56 -12.91
N PHE A 123 3.14 -2.05 -11.68
CA PHE A 123 1.95 -1.66 -10.97
C PHE A 123 1.70 -0.15 -11.12
N TYR A 124 0.51 0.19 -11.61
CA TYR A 124 0.02 1.57 -11.72
C TYR A 124 -1.20 1.70 -10.80
N PRO A 125 -1.08 2.29 -9.60
CA PRO A 125 -2.25 2.51 -8.74
C PRO A 125 -3.18 3.52 -9.40
N ASP A 126 -4.50 3.37 -9.25
CA ASP A 126 -5.47 4.24 -9.95
C ASP A 126 -5.47 5.71 -9.47
N PHE A 127 -5.21 5.96 -8.17
CA PHE A 127 -5.29 7.29 -7.58
C PHE A 127 -4.05 7.66 -6.76
N ILE A 128 -3.72 8.95 -6.80
CA ILE A 128 -2.72 9.61 -5.95
C ILE A 128 -3.46 10.57 -5.01
N ILE A 129 -3.11 10.50 -3.72
CA ILE A 129 -3.63 11.34 -2.65
C ILE A 129 -2.43 11.98 -1.95
N TRP A 130 -2.14 13.24 -2.27
CA TRP A 130 -1.04 13.96 -1.65
C TRP A 130 -1.56 14.79 -0.48
N ILE A 131 -1.11 14.44 0.73
CA ILE A 131 -1.56 15.05 1.99
C ILE A 131 -0.44 15.92 2.54
N LEU A 132 -0.72 17.20 2.79
CA LEU A 132 0.19 18.14 3.43
C LEU A 132 -0.30 18.45 4.85
N ASP A 133 0.50 18.04 5.83
CA ASP A 133 0.31 18.41 7.24
C ASP A 133 1.31 19.51 7.60
N ARG A 134 0.86 20.77 7.53
CA ARG A 134 1.69 21.94 7.88
C ARG A 134 2.06 21.99 9.36
N LYS A 135 1.29 21.32 10.24
CA LYS A 135 1.56 21.32 11.68
C LYS A 135 2.78 20.46 12.01
N THR A 136 2.90 19.31 11.37
CA THR A 136 4.05 18.40 11.55
C THR A 136 5.12 18.56 10.48
N ARG A 137 4.88 19.42 9.48
CA ARG A 137 5.70 19.56 8.27
C ARG A 137 5.94 18.22 7.59
N THR A 138 4.86 17.46 7.40
CA THR A 138 4.90 16.15 6.75
C THR A 138 4.14 16.17 5.44
N GLN A 139 4.80 15.71 4.38
CA GLN A 139 4.19 15.44 3.08
C GLN A 139 4.01 13.94 2.93
N THR A 140 2.79 13.51 2.69
CA THR A 140 2.48 12.10 2.42
C THR A 140 2.04 11.97 0.98
N PHE A 141 2.87 11.33 0.15
CA PHE A 141 2.47 10.89 -1.19
C PHE A 141 1.73 9.55 -1.05
N GLY A 142 0.41 9.63 -0.93
CA GLY A 142 -0.47 8.48 -0.85
C GLY A 142 -0.87 7.96 -2.22
N PHE A 143 -1.11 6.66 -2.34
CA PHE A 143 -1.81 6.10 -3.50
C PHE A 143 -2.86 5.07 -3.10
N VAL A 144 -3.93 4.97 -3.89
CA VAL A 144 -5.07 4.07 -3.65
C VAL A 144 -5.44 3.35 -4.94
N ASP A 145 -5.64 2.03 -4.85
CA ASP A 145 -6.00 1.16 -5.98
C ASP A 145 -7.25 0.33 -5.65
N PRO A 146 -8.44 0.69 -6.18
CA PRO A 146 -9.63 -0.15 -6.10
C PRO A 146 -9.47 -1.44 -6.93
N LYS A 147 -9.41 -2.61 -6.28
CA LYS A 147 -9.16 -3.88 -6.96
C LYS A 147 -9.99 -5.05 -6.48
N GLY A 148 -10.46 -5.85 -7.44
CA GLY A 148 -11.07 -7.15 -7.19
C GLY A 148 -10.02 -8.22 -6.88
N LEU A 149 -9.51 -8.24 -5.65
CA LEU A 149 -8.36 -9.08 -5.24
C LEU A 149 -8.60 -10.59 -5.37
N ALA A 150 -9.84 -11.08 -5.31
CA ALA A 150 -10.13 -12.52 -5.42
C ALA A 150 -9.56 -13.12 -6.72
N ILE A 151 -9.73 -12.41 -7.83
CA ILE A 151 -9.22 -12.78 -9.15
C ILE A 151 -7.94 -12.01 -9.47
N GLY A 152 -7.90 -10.72 -9.13
CA GLY A 152 -6.86 -9.77 -9.56
C GLY A 152 -5.52 -9.88 -8.84
N ALA A 153 -5.45 -10.63 -7.73
CA ALA A 153 -4.22 -10.92 -7.01
C ALA A 153 -3.95 -12.44 -7.03
N ALA A 154 -3.45 -12.95 -8.15
CA ALA A 154 -3.27 -14.39 -8.37
C ALA A 154 -2.26 -15.00 -7.38
N GLY A 155 -1.21 -14.24 -7.05
CA GLY A 155 -0.17 -14.65 -6.09
C GLY A 155 -0.59 -14.60 -4.62
N GLY A 156 -1.80 -14.13 -4.30
CA GLY A 156 -2.22 -13.96 -2.92
C GLY A 156 -1.35 -12.91 -2.21
N TRP A 157 -0.80 -13.25 -1.05
CA TRP A 157 0.11 -12.34 -0.34
C TRP A 157 1.40 -12.01 -1.10
N SER A 158 1.89 -12.91 -1.96
CA SER A 158 3.05 -12.66 -2.82
C SER A 158 2.70 -11.92 -4.13
N ASP A 159 1.43 -11.53 -4.33
CA ASP A 159 1.06 -10.80 -5.54
C ASP A 159 1.74 -9.43 -5.58
N PHE A 160 2.42 -9.13 -6.70
CA PHE A 160 3.25 -7.93 -6.83
C PHE A 160 2.48 -6.63 -6.60
N LYS A 161 1.16 -6.58 -6.80
CA LYS A 161 0.35 -5.38 -6.51
C LYS A 161 0.16 -5.17 -5.01
N ILE A 162 -0.06 -6.26 -4.27
CA ILE A 162 -0.15 -6.23 -2.81
C ILE A 162 1.22 -5.87 -2.23
N VAL A 163 2.28 -6.54 -2.67
CA VAL A 163 3.65 -6.23 -2.25
C VAL A 163 4.02 -4.80 -2.61
N SER A 164 3.73 -4.33 -3.83
CA SER A 164 3.98 -2.92 -4.22
C SER A 164 3.23 -1.92 -3.35
N THR A 165 2.09 -2.29 -2.77
CA THR A 165 1.30 -1.40 -1.92
C THR A 165 1.90 -1.22 -0.54
N ILE A 166 2.44 -2.29 0.05
CA ILE A 166 2.96 -2.27 1.43
C ILE A 166 4.49 -2.13 1.51
N TYR A 167 5.24 -2.68 0.57
CA TYR A 167 6.70 -2.76 0.62
C TYR A 167 7.43 -1.68 -0.17
N MET A 168 7.05 -1.47 -1.43
CA MET A 168 7.72 -0.47 -2.28
C MET A 168 7.69 0.96 -1.74
N PRO A 169 6.68 1.41 -0.96
CA PRO A 169 6.77 2.73 -0.34
C PRO A 169 8.01 2.88 0.55
N HIS A 170 8.39 1.83 1.28
CA HIS A 170 9.59 1.85 2.13
C HIS A 170 10.88 1.77 1.31
N VAL A 171 10.89 1.04 0.20
CA VAL A 171 12.03 1.03 -0.73
C VAL A 171 12.25 2.43 -1.33
N VAL A 172 11.17 3.09 -1.76
CA VAL A 172 11.24 4.47 -2.28
C VAL A 172 11.69 5.43 -1.18
N ASP A 173 11.15 5.33 0.04
CA ASP A 173 11.57 6.15 1.17
C ASP A 173 13.08 6.00 1.45
N LEU A 174 13.66 4.79 1.36
CA LEU A 174 15.11 4.59 1.52
C LEU A 174 15.94 5.27 0.43
N GLN A 175 15.50 5.16 -0.82
CA GLN A 175 16.17 5.79 -1.95
C GLN A 175 16.11 7.32 -1.89
N LEU A 176 15.05 7.86 -1.31
CA LEU A 176 14.94 9.29 -0.98
C LEU A 176 15.76 9.64 0.26
N GLY A 177 15.84 8.74 1.24
CA GLY A 177 16.57 8.89 2.50
C GLY A 177 18.09 8.98 2.35
N GLU A 178 18.69 8.32 1.35
CA GLU A 178 20.09 8.58 0.97
C GLU A 178 20.32 10.03 0.50
N GLN A 179 19.26 10.75 0.12
CA GLN A 179 19.24 12.18 -0.20
C GLN A 179 18.66 13.05 0.94
N GLY A 180 18.31 12.44 2.08
CA GLY A 180 17.64 13.04 3.24
C GLY A 180 16.12 12.79 3.24
N GLU A 181 15.58 12.20 4.33
CA GLU A 181 14.11 12.16 4.60
C GLU A 181 13.48 13.56 4.70
N SER A 182 14.36 14.56 4.77
CA SER A 182 14.12 15.97 4.85
C SER A 182 14.27 16.60 3.47
N LEU A 183 13.19 17.21 2.98
CA LEU A 183 13.19 18.03 1.77
C LEU A 183 12.90 19.48 2.09
N GLU A 184 13.51 20.39 1.35
CA GLU A 184 13.17 21.81 1.42
C GLU A 184 11.90 22.07 0.59
N TYR A 185 10.86 22.58 1.24
CA TYR A 185 9.63 23.01 0.58
C TYR A 185 9.15 24.33 1.18
N GLU A 186 8.93 25.32 0.32
CA GLU A 186 8.59 26.69 0.71
C GLU A 186 9.60 27.33 1.69
N GLY A 187 10.88 26.96 1.59
CA GLY A 187 11.95 27.46 2.46
C GLY A 187 11.95 26.86 3.87
N GLU A 188 11.15 25.82 4.11
CA GLU A 188 11.15 25.05 5.35
C GLU A 188 11.56 23.60 5.10
N GLU A 189 11.99 22.94 6.17
CA GLU A 189 12.34 21.53 6.18
C GLU A 189 11.09 20.66 6.40
N TRP A 190 10.85 19.69 5.52
CA TRP A 190 9.69 18.81 5.55
C TRP A 190 10.09 17.34 5.51
N THR A 191 9.37 16.50 6.25
CA THR A 191 9.45 15.05 6.10
C THR A 191 8.61 14.60 4.92
N PHE A 192 9.18 13.81 4.01
CA PHE A 192 8.43 13.18 2.93
C PHE A 192 8.33 11.67 3.12
N ARG A 193 7.17 11.12 2.80
CA ARG A 193 6.93 9.68 2.82
C ARG A 193 5.94 9.25 1.75
N VAL A 194 6.10 8.03 1.28
CA VAL A 194 5.16 7.38 0.35
C VAL A 194 4.31 6.37 1.12
N ARG A 195 2.99 6.27 0.88
CA ARG A 195 2.16 5.21 1.49
C ARG A 195 1.10 4.70 0.52
N GLY A 196 0.94 3.38 0.45
CA GLY A 196 -0.10 2.73 -0.35
C GLY A 196 -1.30 2.29 0.48
N VAL A 197 -2.47 2.24 -0.14
CA VAL A 197 -3.65 1.50 0.36
C VAL A 197 -4.31 0.78 -0.80
N MET A 198 -4.53 -0.53 -0.65
CA MET A 198 -5.29 -1.31 -1.61
C MET A 198 -6.75 -1.31 -1.17
N LEU A 199 -7.67 -0.90 -2.05
CA LEU A 199 -9.09 -0.88 -1.76
C LEU A 199 -9.74 -2.12 -2.38
N SER A 200 -9.93 -3.18 -1.58
CA SER A 200 -10.56 -4.41 -2.05
C SER A 200 -12.02 -4.19 -2.42
N THR A 201 -12.37 -4.48 -3.67
CA THR A 201 -13.76 -4.57 -4.16
C THR A 201 -14.32 -5.99 -4.04
N SER A 202 -13.47 -6.96 -3.65
CA SER A 202 -13.89 -8.32 -3.27
C SER A 202 -14.29 -8.35 -1.79
N SER A 203 -15.33 -9.11 -1.44
CA SER A 203 -15.75 -9.26 -0.04
C SER A 203 -14.72 -10.03 0.80
N LEU A 204 -14.71 -9.79 2.12
CA LEU A 204 -13.89 -10.55 3.06
C LEU A 204 -14.16 -12.05 2.95
N GLU A 205 -15.44 -12.44 2.90
CA GLU A 205 -15.86 -13.85 2.74
C GLU A 205 -15.22 -14.48 1.50
N SER A 206 -15.26 -13.77 0.36
CA SER A 206 -14.63 -14.23 -0.88
C SER A 206 -13.13 -14.43 -0.71
N LEU A 207 -12.41 -13.45 -0.16
CA LEU A 207 -10.95 -13.56 0.01
C LEU A 207 -10.55 -14.67 1.00
N THR A 208 -11.26 -14.81 2.12
CA THR A 208 -10.97 -15.83 3.14
C THR A 208 -11.19 -17.26 2.66
N ALA A 209 -12.00 -17.47 1.61
CA ALA A 209 -12.18 -18.76 0.98
C ALA A 209 -10.95 -19.23 0.17
N HIS A 210 -10.06 -18.30 -0.24
CA HIS A 210 -8.88 -18.63 -1.03
C HIS A 210 -7.67 -18.98 -0.14
N ALA A 211 -7.05 -20.13 -0.40
CA ALA A 211 -5.87 -20.58 0.35
C ALA A 211 -4.68 -19.60 0.27
N LYS A 212 -4.54 -18.88 -0.84
CA LYS A 212 -3.48 -17.88 -1.10
C LYS A 212 -3.51 -16.65 -0.17
N PHE A 213 -4.60 -16.47 0.58
CA PHE A 213 -4.73 -15.41 1.59
C PHE A 213 -4.71 -15.95 3.02
N LYS A 214 -4.44 -17.24 3.23
CA LYS A 214 -4.29 -17.76 4.59
C LYS A 214 -3.11 -17.09 5.28
N VAL A 215 -3.25 -16.90 6.59
CA VAL A 215 -2.19 -16.39 7.47
C VAL A 215 -1.87 -17.46 8.51
N ARG A 216 -0.68 -17.44 9.10
CA ARG A 216 -0.29 -18.39 10.13
C ARG A 216 -0.74 -17.90 11.49
N ASN A 217 -1.45 -18.74 12.23
CA ASN A 217 -1.73 -18.47 13.63
C ASN A 217 -0.49 -18.75 14.51
N GLU A 218 -0.59 -18.52 15.82
CA GLU A 218 0.50 -18.78 16.78
C GLU A 218 1.08 -20.20 16.71
N THR A 219 0.28 -21.22 16.35
CA THR A 219 0.72 -22.61 16.18
C THR A 219 1.39 -22.89 14.84
N GLY A 220 1.45 -21.91 13.94
CA GLY A 220 1.99 -22.05 12.59
C GLY A 220 1.00 -22.66 11.58
N ASN A 221 -0.27 -22.85 11.97
CA ASN A 221 -1.31 -23.39 11.11
C ASN A 221 -1.90 -22.29 10.23
N GLY A 222 -2.13 -22.60 8.95
CA GLY A 222 -2.81 -21.69 8.02
C GLY A 222 -4.29 -21.53 8.38
N VAL A 223 -4.68 -20.34 8.79
CA VAL A 223 -6.05 -19.96 9.17
C VAL A 223 -6.58 -18.86 8.25
N ALA A 224 -7.90 -18.68 8.24
CA ALA A 224 -8.52 -17.58 7.51
C ALA A 224 -8.11 -16.23 8.13
N PRO A 225 -7.77 -15.23 7.31
CA PRO A 225 -7.51 -13.87 7.78
C PRO A 225 -8.79 -13.18 8.24
N THR A 226 -8.65 -12.23 9.14
CA THR A 226 -9.70 -11.29 9.57
C THR A 226 -9.59 -9.98 8.80
N GLU A 227 -10.60 -9.11 8.89
CA GLU A 227 -10.52 -7.76 8.30
C GLU A 227 -9.32 -6.97 8.86
N ASP A 228 -9.01 -7.13 10.15
CA ASP A 228 -7.84 -6.49 10.76
C ASP A 228 -6.51 -7.05 10.25
N ASP A 229 -6.45 -8.34 9.89
CA ASP A 229 -5.27 -8.93 9.25
C ASP A 229 -5.06 -8.27 7.87
N PHE A 230 -6.11 -8.07 7.07
CA PHE A 230 -6.03 -7.32 5.81
C PHE A 230 -5.67 -5.85 6.02
N ARG A 231 -6.22 -5.19 7.05
CA ARG A 231 -5.92 -3.80 7.38
C ARG A 231 -4.43 -3.61 7.71
N ARG A 232 -3.82 -4.55 8.45
CA ARG A 232 -2.36 -4.57 8.70
C ARG A 232 -1.55 -4.73 7.42
N ALA A 233 -2.11 -5.41 6.41
CA ALA A 233 -1.54 -5.50 5.07
C ALA A 233 -1.87 -4.28 4.17
N ARG A 234 -2.38 -3.18 4.74
CA ARG A 234 -2.84 -1.97 4.03
C ARG A 234 -3.98 -2.22 3.03
N ILE A 235 -4.78 -3.26 3.25
CA ILE A 235 -5.97 -3.57 2.44
C ILE A 235 -7.21 -3.16 3.23
N VAL A 236 -8.03 -2.29 2.62
CA VAL A 236 -9.34 -1.87 3.15
C VAL A 236 -10.44 -2.42 2.26
N PHE A 237 -11.53 -2.90 2.82
CA PHE A 237 -12.68 -3.34 2.04
C PHE A 237 -13.59 -2.17 1.67
N GLN A 238 -13.87 -2.01 0.38
CA GLN A 238 -14.84 -1.02 -0.08
C GLN A 238 -16.23 -1.37 0.42
N ARG A 239 -16.89 -0.41 1.06
CA ARG A 239 -18.27 -0.57 1.58
C ARG A 239 -19.24 0.31 0.80
N ASN A 240 -20.53 0.08 1.05
CA ASN A 240 -21.60 0.89 0.46
C ASN A 240 -21.77 2.24 1.17
N ASP A 241 -21.23 2.39 2.38
CA ASP A 241 -21.19 3.65 3.12
C ASP A 241 -19.79 4.30 3.07
N VAL A 242 -19.70 5.53 3.56
CA VAL A 242 -18.46 6.32 3.53
C VAL A 242 -17.47 5.99 4.65
N GLY A 243 -17.82 5.12 5.60
CA GLY A 243 -17.04 4.89 6.83
C GLY A 243 -15.66 4.29 6.59
N TYR A 244 -15.48 3.49 5.54
CA TYR A 244 -14.17 2.90 5.22
C TYR A 244 -13.13 3.93 4.76
N ILE A 245 -13.56 5.14 4.33
CA ILE A 245 -12.65 6.22 3.92
C ILE A 245 -11.75 6.65 5.08
N ASP A 246 -12.25 6.63 6.32
CA ASP A 246 -11.42 6.93 7.48
C ASP A 246 -10.28 5.92 7.64
N SER A 247 -10.54 4.64 7.38
CA SER A 247 -9.48 3.61 7.40
C SER A 247 -8.45 3.82 6.29
N VAL A 248 -8.87 4.26 5.10
CA VAL A 248 -7.95 4.61 4.00
C VAL A 248 -7.06 5.78 4.41
N LEU A 249 -7.66 6.88 4.88
CA LEU A 249 -6.92 8.08 5.28
C LEU A 249 -5.99 7.83 6.48
N ASP A 250 -6.44 7.03 7.46
CA ASP A 250 -5.63 6.62 8.61
C ASP A 250 -4.39 5.83 8.15
N LEU A 251 -4.56 4.85 7.26
CA LEU A 251 -3.43 4.05 6.75
C LEU A 251 -2.47 4.89 5.90
N LEU A 252 -2.95 5.89 5.16
CA LEU A 252 -2.05 6.83 4.48
C LEU A 252 -1.25 7.65 5.49
N MET A 253 -1.81 7.95 6.65
CA MET A 253 -1.18 8.83 7.64
C MET A 253 -0.37 8.13 8.72
N GLN A 254 -0.58 6.83 8.94
CA GLN A 254 -0.03 6.10 10.09
C GLN A 254 0.60 4.80 9.64
N ASP A 255 1.71 4.47 10.29
CA ASP A 255 2.37 3.18 10.12
C ASP A 255 1.79 2.19 11.13
N THR A 256 1.53 0.99 10.63
CA THR A 256 1.18 -0.19 11.40
C THR A 256 2.45 -0.87 11.91
N GLU A 257 2.30 -1.84 12.81
CA GLU A 257 3.44 -2.68 13.21
C GLU A 257 4.01 -3.49 12.04
N MET A 258 3.15 -3.90 11.10
CA MET A 258 3.58 -4.60 9.89
C MET A 258 4.47 -3.72 9.01
N ASP A 259 4.20 -2.41 8.93
CA ASP A 259 5.03 -1.47 8.17
C ASP A 259 6.46 -1.40 8.70
N ARG A 260 6.67 -1.55 10.02
CA ARG A 260 8.03 -1.61 10.57
C ARG A 260 8.78 -2.85 10.12
N ILE A 261 8.09 -4.00 10.10
CA ILE A 261 8.65 -5.28 9.66
C ILE A 261 9.02 -5.21 8.17
N VAL A 262 8.10 -4.68 7.36
CA VAL A 262 8.30 -4.54 5.91
C VAL A 262 9.35 -3.49 5.58
N ALA A 263 9.44 -2.39 6.35
CA ALA A 263 10.52 -1.41 6.23
C ALA A 263 11.89 -2.00 6.58
N ALA A 264 11.97 -2.84 7.61
CA ALA A 264 13.20 -3.57 7.94
C ALA A 264 13.58 -4.53 6.79
N ALA A 265 12.62 -5.25 6.21
CA ALA A 265 12.85 -6.07 5.03
C ALA A 265 13.39 -5.24 3.85
N ALA A 266 12.83 -4.06 3.60
CA ALA A 266 13.30 -3.16 2.54
C ALA A 266 14.75 -2.72 2.77
N ARG A 267 15.12 -2.38 4.01
CA ARG A 267 16.51 -2.05 4.37
C ARG A 267 17.44 -3.22 4.16
N LEU A 268 17.03 -4.43 4.54
CA LEU A 268 17.83 -5.64 4.38
C LEU A 268 18.16 -5.90 2.90
N HIS A 269 17.19 -5.71 2.00
CA HIS A 269 17.38 -5.92 0.56
C HIS A 269 18.12 -4.77 -0.14
N HIS A 270 17.77 -3.52 0.17
CA HIS A 270 18.19 -2.35 -0.62
C HIS A 270 19.27 -1.49 0.03
N ALA A 271 19.55 -1.67 1.32
CA ALA A 271 20.58 -0.95 2.05
C ALA A 271 21.29 -1.83 3.10
N PRO A 272 21.83 -3.01 2.72
CA PRO A 272 22.32 -4.02 3.67
C PRO A 272 23.47 -3.53 4.55
N ASP A 273 24.29 -2.60 4.06
CA ASP A 273 25.40 -2.01 4.83
C ASP A 273 24.93 -1.15 6.01
N SER A 274 23.67 -0.68 5.97
CA SER A 274 23.01 0.09 7.02
C SER A 274 22.02 -0.71 7.85
N PHE A 275 21.93 -2.04 7.61
CA PHE A 275 20.97 -2.89 8.30
C PHE A 275 21.43 -3.21 9.72
N GLU A 276 20.64 -2.79 10.71
CA GLU A 276 20.89 -3.02 12.13
C GLU A 276 20.10 -4.25 12.63
N TYR A 277 20.74 -5.04 13.50
CA TYR A 277 20.17 -6.23 14.10
C TYR A 277 19.72 -5.95 15.53
N ASP A 278 18.56 -5.32 15.68
CA ASP A 278 18.09 -4.76 16.96
C ASP A 278 17.13 -5.67 17.71
N ASP A 279 16.45 -6.57 17.00
CA ASP A 279 15.36 -7.39 17.57
C ASP A 279 15.19 -8.75 16.88
N GLU A 280 14.32 -9.58 17.45
CA GLU A 280 13.99 -10.92 16.93
C GLU A 280 13.48 -10.90 15.48
N VAL A 281 12.84 -9.82 15.04
CA VAL A 281 12.35 -9.69 13.66
C VAL A 281 13.54 -9.51 12.72
N SER A 282 14.44 -8.58 13.03
CA SER A 282 15.62 -8.30 12.20
C SER A 282 16.48 -9.56 11.99
N TYR A 283 16.67 -10.37 13.04
CA TYR A 283 17.36 -11.65 12.93
C TYR A 283 16.60 -12.69 12.10
N ASP A 284 15.27 -12.76 12.21
CA ASP A 284 14.48 -13.67 11.37
C ASP A 284 14.53 -13.27 9.90
N LEU A 285 14.45 -11.97 9.58
CA LEU A 285 14.55 -11.46 8.21
C LEU A 285 15.88 -11.88 7.58
N ALA A 286 16.98 -11.68 8.30
CA ALA A 286 18.31 -12.04 7.82
C ALA A 286 18.48 -13.57 7.66
N LEU A 287 17.95 -14.36 8.61
CA LEU A 287 17.90 -15.82 8.49
C LEU A 287 17.13 -16.28 7.25
N ARG A 288 15.96 -15.68 6.97
CA ARG A 288 15.16 -16.01 5.77
C ARG A 288 15.91 -15.72 4.49
N LEU A 289 16.60 -14.58 4.44
CA LEU A 289 17.36 -14.16 3.28
C LEU A 289 18.55 -15.10 3.02
N ASP A 290 19.25 -15.56 4.07
CA ASP A 290 20.34 -16.56 3.92
C ASP A 290 19.81 -17.96 3.58
N GLU A 291 18.59 -18.31 4.02
CA GLU A 291 18.02 -19.65 3.83
C GLU A 291 17.35 -19.87 2.47
N SER A 292 17.03 -18.82 1.71
CA SER A 292 16.26 -18.97 0.48
C SER A 292 16.64 -17.98 -0.62
N GLU A 293 16.73 -18.47 -1.86
CA GLU A 293 16.84 -17.66 -3.08
C GLU A 293 15.42 -17.29 -3.58
N GLN A 294 14.62 -16.66 -2.73
CA GLN A 294 13.28 -16.20 -3.09
C GLN A 294 13.34 -14.83 -3.80
N SER A 295 12.36 -14.57 -4.67
CA SER A 295 12.14 -13.21 -5.17
C SER A 295 11.71 -12.28 -4.03
N GLU A 296 11.87 -10.97 -4.19
CA GLU A 296 11.40 -10.01 -3.17
C GLU A 296 9.88 -10.11 -2.96
N THR A 297 9.13 -10.37 -4.03
CA THR A 297 7.68 -10.64 -3.95
C THR A 297 7.34 -11.83 -3.06
N ASP A 298 8.03 -12.97 -3.22
CA ASP A 298 7.80 -14.17 -2.41
C ASP A 298 8.32 -13.99 -0.98
N PHE A 299 9.45 -13.30 -0.81
CA PHE A 299 10.00 -12.97 0.50
C PHE A 299 8.98 -12.18 1.32
N VAL A 300 8.48 -11.05 0.78
CA VAL A 300 7.49 -10.20 1.45
C VAL A 300 6.16 -10.93 1.63
N GLY A 301 5.71 -11.71 0.64
CA GLY A 301 4.51 -12.53 0.77
C GLY A 301 4.59 -13.50 1.95
N SER A 302 5.75 -14.15 2.15
CA SER A 302 5.98 -15.03 3.31
C SER A 302 5.98 -14.28 4.65
N LEU A 303 6.42 -13.02 4.67
CA LEU A 303 6.33 -12.17 5.86
C LEU A 303 4.88 -11.86 6.19
N LEU A 304 4.07 -11.52 5.19
CA LEU A 304 2.65 -11.26 5.38
C LEU A 304 1.93 -12.51 5.93
N GLU A 305 2.23 -13.69 5.39
CA GLU A 305 1.68 -14.94 5.93
C GLU A 305 2.02 -15.15 7.41
N ASP A 306 3.27 -14.89 7.80
CA ASP A 306 3.78 -15.22 9.13
C ASP A 306 3.52 -14.14 10.19
N TYR A 307 3.44 -12.87 9.80
CA TYR A 307 3.40 -11.72 10.71
C TYR A 307 2.07 -10.95 10.71
N LEU A 308 1.12 -11.19 9.79
CA LEU A 308 -0.14 -10.45 9.83
C LEU A 308 -1.04 -10.80 11.01
N LYS A 309 -0.90 -12.01 11.58
CA LYS A 309 -1.75 -12.46 12.69
C LYS A 309 -1.01 -12.37 14.03
N PRO A 310 -1.43 -11.49 14.95
CA PRO A 310 -0.87 -11.45 16.29
C PRO A 310 -1.15 -12.74 17.06
N ASP A 311 -0.27 -13.07 18.02
CA ASP A 311 -0.49 -14.14 18.98
C ASP A 311 -1.53 -13.77 20.06
N GLY A 312 -1.79 -14.68 21.00
CA GLY A 312 -2.71 -14.42 22.12
C GLY A 312 -2.32 -13.24 23.03
N ALA A 313 -1.08 -12.74 22.95
CA ALA A 313 -0.61 -11.56 23.66
C ALA A 313 -0.63 -10.28 22.79
N GLY A 314 -1.10 -10.38 21.54
CA GLY A 314 -1.16 -9.27 20.60
C GLY A 314 0.17 -8.94 19.92
N LYS A 315 1.18 -9.83 19.99
CA LYS A 315 2.48 -9.62 19.33
C LYS A 315 2.54 -10.29 17.96
N LEU A 316 3.13 -9.62 16.98
CA LEU A 316 3.41 -10.24 15.67
C LEU A 316 4.63 -11.18 15.76
N GLY A 317 4.64 -12.23 14.94
CA GLY A 317 5.80 -13.13 14.84
C GLY A 317 5.92 -14.24 15.91
N GLY A 318 4.93 -14.40 16.80
CA GLY A 318 4.96 -15.47 17.81
C GLY A 318 5.08 -16.88 17.21
N CYS A 319 4.48 -17.11 16.04
CA CYS A 319 4.60 -18.38 15.31
C CYS A 319 6.01 -18.60 14.75
N VAL A 320 6.67 -17.53 14.30
CA VAL A 320 8.03 -17.54 13.76
C VAL A 320 9.01 -17.88 14.86
N GLN A 321 8.95 -17.18 16.00
CA GLN A 321 9.82 -17.45 17.15
C GLN A 321 9.69 -18.92 17.61
N ARG A 322 8.46 -19.45 17.63
CA ARG A 322 8.22 -20.87 17.97
C ARG A 322 8.84 -21.82 16.95
N ARG A 323 8.68 -21.54 15.65
CA ARG A 323 9.29 -22.33 14.56
C ARG A 323 10.82 -22.32 14.64
N ARG A 324 11.41 -21.13 14.83
CA ARG A 324 12.85 -20.90 14.99
C ARG A 324 13.41 -21.60 16.23
N ARG A 325 12.68 -21.57 17.35
CA ARG A 325 13.01 -22.36 18.55
C ARG A 325 13.00 -23.87 18.27
N GLY A 326 12.07 -24.36 17.45
CA GLY A 326 12.05 -25.74 16.97
C GLY A 326 13.36 -26.11 16.27
N TYR A 327 13.83 -25.27 15.36
CA TYR A 327 15.10 -25.48 14.65
C TYR A 327 16.30 -25.51 15.60
N LEU A 328 16.35 -24.64 16.61
CA LEU A 328 17.40 -24.70 17.64
C LEU A 328 17.42 -26.05 18.38
N LEU A 329 16.24 -26.58 18.72
CA LEU A 329 16.13 -27.87 19.41
C LEU A 329 16.59 -29.02 18.53
N ASP A 330 16.30 -28.98 17.23
CA ASP A 330 16.73 -30.02 16.30
C ASP A 330 18.24 -29.97 16.09
N TYR A 331 18.81 -28.77 15.92
CA TYR A 331 20.27 -28.60 15.90
C TYR A 331 20.95 -29.03 17.21
N ALA A 332 20.27 -28.92 18.36
CA ALA A 332 20.78 -29.40 19.64
C ALA A 332 20.89 -30.93 19.67
N LYS A 333 19.87 -31.62 19.17
CA LYS A 333 19.83 -33.09 19.12
C LYS A 333 20.85 -33.65 18.13
N GLU A 334 21.02 -32.98 16.99
CA GLU A 334 21.89 -33.43 15.91
C GLU A 334 23.36 -33.03 16.11
N GLY A 335 23.66 -32.15 17.08
CA GLY A 335 25.01 -31.66 17.35
C GLY A 335 25.59 -30.73 16.27
N VAL A 336 24.78 -30.34 15.28
CA VAL A 336 25.19 -29.62 14.06
C VAL A 336 25.67 -28.19 14.34
N LEU A 337 25.15 -27.53 15.38
CA LEU A 337 25.56 -26.17 15.77
C LEU A 337 26.53 -26.12 16.97
N GLY A 338 27.24 -27.21 17.28
CA GLY A 338 28.20 -27.23 18.39
C GLY A 338 27.54 -27.08 19.77
N LEU A 339 26.26 -27.46 19.85
CA LEU A 339 25.39 -27.42 21.02
C LEU A 339 25.84 -28.44 22.09
N GLY A 340 27.00 -28.23 22.69
CA GLY A 340 27.56 -29.07 23.74
C GLY A 340 26.81 -28.89 25.06
N ALA A 341 26.36 -30.00 25.66
CA ALA A 341 25.82 -30.12 27.03
C ALA A 341 24.69 -29.15 27.47
N GLU A 342 24.16 -28.28 26.60
CA GLU A 342 23.03 -27.43 26.91
C GLU A 342 21.77 -28.27 27.15
N LYS A 343 21.09 -28.03 28.27
CA LYS A 343 19.83 -28.71 28.55
C LYS A 343 18.80 -28.24 27.54
N ALA A 344 17.99 -29.16 27.01
CA ALA A 344 16.87 -28.84 26.13
C ALA A 344 15.92 -27.77 26.72
N SER A 345 15.85 -27.67 28.05
CA SER A 345 15.13 -26.59 28.74
C SER A 345 15.71 -25.20 28.44
N SER A 346 17.03 -25.04 28.41
CA SER A 346 17.68 -23.75 28.14
C SER A 346 17.41 -23.25 26.72
N VAL A 347 17.37 -24.16 25.74
CA VAL A 347 17.01 -23.83 24.35
C VAL A 347 15.52 -23.52 24.23
N ARG A 348 14.66 -24.33 24.88
CA ARG A 348 13.21 -24.12 24.89
C ARG A 348 12.83 -22.78 25.52
N ASP A 349 13.53 -22.38 26.57
CA ASP A 349 13.18 -21.20 27.36
C ASP A 349 13.92 -19.94 26.88
N ASN A 350 14.68 -20.02 25.76
CA ASN A 350 15.35 -18.87 25.16
C ASN A 350 14.30 -17.85 24.64
N PRO A 351 14.34 -16.59 25.13
CA PRO A 351 13.42 -15.54 24.70
C PRO A 351 13.67 -15.07 23.26
N ASN A 352 14.90 -15.22 22.76
CA ASN A 352 15.37 -14.71 21.47
C ASN A 352 15.90 -15.82 20.54
N PRO A 353 15.03 -16.75 20.07
CA PRO A 353 15.45 -17.88 19.25
C PRO A 353 16.02 -17.47 17.87
N CYS A 354 15.58 -16.37 17.27
CA CYS A 354 16.10 -15.92 15.98
C CYS A 354 17.53 -15.39 16.11
N GLU A 355 17.77 -14.53 17.10
CA GLU A 355 19.11 -14.01 17.43
C GLU A 355 20.11 -15.16 17.67
N GLU A 356 19.71 -16.15 18.47
CA GLU A 356 20.57 -17.28 18.81
C GLU A 356 20.89 -18.15 17.58
N LEU A 357 19.91 -18.41 16.73
CA LEU A 357 20.13 -19.13 15.46
C LEU A 357 21.11 -18.38 14.56
N TRP A 358 20.90 -17.08 14.40
CA TRP A 358 21.73 -16.23 13.55
C TRP A 358 23.19 -16.24 14.01
N LYS A 359 23.42 -15.97 15.30
CA LYS A 359 24.75 -16.00 15.90
C LYS A 359 25.43 -17.35 15.68
N ARG A 360 24.72 -18.47 15.80
CA ARG A 360 25.31 -19.81 15.64
C ARG A 360 25.56 -20.21 14.20
N LYS A 361 24.67 -19.85 13.27
CA LYS A 361 24.87 -20.09 11.84
C LYS A 361 26.05 -19.29 11.28
N LEU A 362 26.30 -18.09 11.81
CA LEU A 362 27.30 -17.16 11.26
C LEU A 362 28.55 -16.93 12.10
N ALA A 363 28.59 -17.37 13.36
CA ALA A 363 29.82 -17.43 14.15
C ALA A 363 30.98 -18.13 13.41
N PRO A 364 30.77 -19.19 12.60
CA PRO A 364 31.84 -19.79 11.81
C PRO A 364 32.30 -18.95 10.60
N ARG A 365 31.50 -17.97 10.14
CA ARG A 365 31.81 -17.14 8.96
C ARG A 365 32.53 -15.84 9.30
N ILE A 366 32.44 -15.34 10.54
CA ILE A 366 33.08 -14.09 10.98
C ILE A 366 34.56 -14.30 11.38
N THR A 367 34.96 -15.49 11.83
CA THR A 367 36.36 -15.78 12.22
C THR A 367 37.31 -16.06 11.05
N ASN A 368 36.81 -16.09 9.81
CA ASN A 368 37.59 -16.35 8.59
C ASN A 368 37.54 -15.19 7.56
N ARG A 369 37.22 -13.97 8.00
CA ARG A 369 37.44 -12.75 7.21
C ARG A 369 38.58 -11.92 7.79
#